data_AF-A0A973U0W0-F1
#
_entry.id   AF-A0A973U0W0-F1
#
_cell.length_a   1.000
_cell.length_b   1.000
_cell.length_c   1.000
_cell.angle_alpha   90.00
_cell.angle_beta   90.00
_cell.angle_gamma   90.00
#
_symmetry.space_group_name_H-M   'P 1'
#
loop_
_entity.id
_entity.type
_entity.pdbx_description
1 polymer ?
#
loop_
_entity_poly.entity_id
_entity_poly.type
_entity_poly.pdbx_seq_one_letter_code
_entity_poly.pdbx_strand_id
1 'polypeptide(L)'
;MILSEDLLRFIGSSFRSVWALELLLVLKRDARAWSAAELVSTLRASDLVVSNALDTLVAAGLASVEGEGVRYMPVNDEVAACVDKLESLYAARPDAVRRAIVATASSGMTAFSDAFRLRKD
;
A
#
# COMPACT_ATOMS: atom_id res chain seq x y z
N MET A 1 13.31 8.42 -12.79
CA MET A 1 13.14 8.41 -11.32
C MET A 1 13.89 7.22 -10.72
N ILE A 2 14.51 7.42 -9.56
CA ILE A 2 15.37 6.43 -8.88
C ILE A 2 14.66 5.96 -7.60
N LEU A 3 14.82 4.69 -7.25
CA LEU A 3 14.32 4.11 -6.01
C LEU A 3 15.24 4.54 -4.86
N SER A 4 14.78 5.45 -4.01
CA SER A 4 15.55 5.91 -2.84
C SER A 4 15.49 4.90 -1.69
N GLU A 5 16.42 5.01 -0.73
CA GLU A 5 16.43 4.16 0.46
C GLU A 5 15.17 4.34 1.32
N ASP A 6 14.70 5.58 1.50
CA ASP A 6 13.47 5.85 2.23
C ASP A 6 12.24 5.24 1.54
N LEU A 7 12.20 5.28 0.21
CA LEU A 7 11.11 4.66 -0.54
C LEU A 7 11.18 3.12 -0.46
N LEU A 8 12.37 2.53 -0.40
CA LEU A 8 12.55 1.10 -0.14
C LEU A 8 12.08 0.69 1.26
N ARG A 9 12.41 1.48 2.29
CA ARG A 9 11.92 1.26 3.66
C ARG A 9 10.41 1.41 3.73
N PHE A 10 9.84 2.41 3.05
CA PHE A 10 8.39 2.57 2.91
C PHE A 10 7.75 1.34 2.25
N ILE A 11 8.31 0.87 1.12
CA ILE A 11 7.80 -0.31 0.42
C ILE A 11 7.81 -1.54 1.33
N GLY A 12 8.95 -1.81 1.98
CA GLY A 12 9.10 -2.99 2.84
C GLY A 12 8.25 -2.97 4.10
N SER A 13 7.96 -1.78 4.63
CA SER A 13 7.09 -1.62 5.80
C SER A 13 5.60 -1.68 5.44
N SER A 14 5.23 -1.22 4.25
CA SER A 14 3.82 -0.99 3.91
C SER A 14 3.20 -2.08 3.04
N PHE A 15 4.00 -2.83 2.28
CA PHE A 15 3.48 -3.82 1.32
C PHE A 15 4.11 -5.19 1.52
N ARG A 16 3.24 -6.21 1.57
CA ARG A 16 3.64 -7.63 1.63
C ARG A 16 3.42 -8.39 0.34
N SER A 17 2.77 -7.76 -0.64
CA SER A 17 2.51 -8.34 -1.95
C SER A 17 2.33 -7.24 -2.99
N VAL A 18 2.51 -7.59 -4.25
CA VAL A 18 2.20 -6.67 -5.37
C VAL A 18 0.70 -6.33 -5.37
N TRP A 19 -0.16 -7.28 -4.98
CA TRP A 19 -1.60 -7.06 -4.87
C TRP A 19 -1.98 -5.97 -3.87
N ALA A 20 -1.25 -5.83 -2.76
CA ALA A 20 -1.47 -4.75 -1.81
C ALA A 20 -1.20 -3.37 -2.45
N LEU A 21 -0.15 -3.25 -3.27
CA LEU A 21 0.12 -2.02 -4.02
C LEU A 21 -0.98 -1.75 -5.06
N GLU A 22 -1.35 -2.74 -5.86
CA GLU A 22 -2.39 -2.57 -6.89
C GLU A 22 -3.73 -2.16 -6.26
N LEU A 23 -4.11 -2.79 -5.15
CA LEU A 23 -5.32 -2.43 -4.41
C LEU A 23 -5.25 -0.98 -3.91
N LEU A 24 -4.12 -0.55 -3.35
CA LEU A 24 -3.93 0.82 -2.91
C LEU A 24 -4.14 1.82 -4.06
N LEU A 25 -3.58 1.54 -5.24
CA LEU A 25 -3.72 2.42 -6.40
C LEU A 25 -5.16 2.48 -6.92
N VAL A 26 -5.92 1.38 -6.82
CA VAL A 26 -7.37 1.38 -7.08
C VAL A 26 -8.10 2.30 -6.11
N LEU A 27 -7.85 2.17 -4.81
CA LEU A 27 -8.46 3.03 -3.79
C LEU A 27 -8.08 4.50 -3.97
N LYS A 28 -6.82 4.80 -4.32
CA LYS A 28 -6.33 6.16 -4.49
C LYS A 28 -6.96 6.86 -5.69
N ARG A 29 -7.15 6.13 -6.79
CA ARG A 29 -7.72 6.67 -8.04
C ARG A 29 -9.11 7.26 -7.83
N ASP A 30 -9.89 6.67 -6.93
CA ASP A 30 -11.23 7.13 -6.57
C ASP A 30 -11.41 6.98 -5.05
N ALA A 31 -11.21 8.09 -4.35
CA ALA A 31 -11.17 8.17 -2.90
C ALA A 31 -12.54 7.97 -2.21
N ARG A 32 -13.53 7.38 -2.89
CA ARG A 32 -14.76 6.88 -2.28
C ARG A 32 -14.52 5.63 -1.44
N ALA A 33 -15.54 5.22 -0.70
CA ALA A 33 -15.58 3.89 -0.09
C ALA A 33 -15.89 2.82 -1.14
N TRP A 34 -15.13 1.73 -1.12
CA TRP A 34 -15.26 0.56 -1.98
C TRP A 34 -15.71 -0.65 -1.16
N SER A 35 -16.69 -1.38 -1.66
CA SER A 35 -17.04 -2.70 -1.09
C SER A 35 -15.99 -3.76 -1.48
N ALA A 36 -15.87 -4.81 -0.66
CA ALA A 36 -14.99 -5.93 -0.97
C ALA A 36 -15.32 -6.58 -2.33
N ALA A 37 -16.61 -6.72 -2.66
CA ALA A 37 -17.05 -7.30 -3.93
C ALA A 37 -16.63 -6.47 -5.15
N GLU A 38 -16.72 -5.14 -5.06
CA GLU A 38 -16.22 -4.25 -6.12
C GLU A 38 -14.72 -4.39 -6.31
N LEU A 39 -13.95 -4.50 -5.21
CA LEU A 39 -12.50 -4.67 -5.26
C LEU A 39 -12.10 -6.01 -5.88
N VAL A 40 -12.75 -7.10 -5.50
CA VAL A 40 -12.58 -8.45 -6.09
C VAL A 40 -12.82 -8.40 -7.60
N SER A 41 -13.93 -7.79 -8.03
CA SER A 41 -14.26 -7.65 -9.45
C SER A 41 -13.24 -6.76 -10.19
N THR A 42 -12.90 -5.61 -9.62
CA THR A 42 -12.01 -4.62 -10.24
C THR A 42 -10.58 -5.15 -10.41
N LEU A 43 -10.06 -5.83 -9.39
CA LEU A 43 -8.72 -6.42 -9.41
C LEU A 43 -8.67 -7.78 -10.11
N ARG A 44 -9.83 -8.39 -10.41
CA ARG A 44 -9.95 -9.78 -10.89
C ARG A 44 -9.16 -10.76 -10.01
N ALA A 45 -9.21 -10.52 -8.71
CA ALA A 45 -8.53 -11.31 -7.69
C ALA A 45 -9.54 -12.17 -6.92
N SER A 46 -9.08 -13.08 -6.06
CA SER A 46 -9.96 -13.80 -5.14
C SER A 46 -10.26 -12.97 -3.89
N ASP A 47 -11.34 -13.31 -3.18
CA ASP A 47 -11.68 -12.70 -1.89
C ASP A 47 -10.50 -12.75 -0.90
N LEU A 48 -9.81 -13.89 -0.83
CA LEU A 48 -8.65 -14.07 0.04
C LEU A 48 -7.49 -13.11 -0.30
N VAL A 49 -7.24 -12.86 -1.59
CA VAL A 49 -6.19 -11.93 -2.01
C VAL A 49 -6.57 -10.50 -1.64
N VAL A 50 -7.83 -10.13 -1.85
CA VAL A 50 -8.34 -8.80 -1.52
C VAL A 50 -8.35 -8.58 -0.01
N SER A 51 -8.86 -9.51 0.78
CA SER A 51 -8.91 -9.39 2.24
C SER A 51 -7.51 -9.25 2.85
N ASN A 52 -6.56 -10.10 2.45
CA ASN A 52 -5.18 -10.01 2.94
C ASN A 52 -4.50 -8.69 2.54
N ALA A 53 -4.78 -8.19 1.33
CA ALA A 53 -4.28 -6.90 0.88
C ALA A 53 -4.90 -5.75 1.69
N LEU A 54 -6.21 -5.77 1.96
CA LEU A 54 -6.89 -4.78 2.78
C LEU A 54 -6.33 -4.76 4.21
N ASP A 55 -6.18 -5.92 4.85
CA ASP A 55 -5.60 -6.02 6.19
C ASP A 55 -4.19 -5.42 6.25
N THR A 56 -3.39 -5.67 5.21
CA THR A 56 -2.05 -5.09 5.06
C THR A 56 -2.10 -3.56 4.99
N LEU A 57 -2.99 -3.00 4.16
CA LEU A 57 -3.08 -1.55 3.97
C LEU A 57 -3.66 -0.82 5.19
N VAL A 58 -4.64 -1.42 5.87
CA VAL A 58 -5.20 -0.86 7.11
C VAL A 58 -4.13 -0.87 8.20
N ALA A 59 -3.41 -1.98 8.38
CA ALA A 59 -2.32 -2.07 9.34
C ALA A 59 -1.17 -1.10 9.06
N ALA A 60 -0.93 -0.79 7.78
CA ALA A 60 0.07 0.20 7.35
C ALA A 60 -0.42 1.66 7.44
N GLY A 61 -1.69 1.90 7.81
CA GLY A 61 -2.26 3.25 7.87
C GLY A 61 -2.44 3.90 6.50
N LEU A 62 -2.71 3.11 5.47
CA LEU A 62 -2.90 3.55 4.08
C LEU A 62 -4.37 3.54 3.64
N ALA A 63 -5.19 2.75 4.31
CA ALA A 63 -6.61 2.62 4.06
C ALA A 63 -7.39 2.62 5.38
N SER A 64 -8.65 3.04 5.33
CA SER A 64 -9.55 3.02 6.48
C SER A 64 -10.86 2.33 6.12
N VAL A 65 -11.36 1.53 7.06
CA VAL A 65 -12.69 0.90 6.96
C VAL A 65 -13.74 1.94 7.39
N GLU A 66 -14.68 2.24 6.50
CA GLU A 66 -15.81 3.14 6.74
C GLU A 66 -17.13 2.37 6.49
N GLY A 67 -17.81 2.00 7.58
CA GLY A 67 -19.01 1.18 7.51
C GLY A 67 -18.71 -0.20 6.89
N GLU A 68 -19.35 -0.49 5.76
CA GLU A 68 -19.14 -1.74 5.00
C GLU A 68 -18.10 -1.61 3.87
N GLY A 69 -17.51 -0.43 3.71
CA GLY A 69 -16.54 -0.14 2.66
C GLY A 69 -15.14 0.17 3.18
N VAL A 70 -14.19 0.22 2.26
CA VAL A 70 -12.81 0.65 2.52
C VAL A 70 -12.44 1.76 1.55
N ARG A 71 -11.74 2.78 2.04
CA ARG A 71 -11.25 3.88 1.20
C ARG A 71 -9.77 4.14 1.40
N TYR A 72 -9.18 4.83 0.43
CA TYR A 72 -7.85 5.41 0.60
C TYR A 72 -7.89 6.51 1.66
N MET A 73 -7.06 6.34 2.70
CA MET A 73 -6.96 7.28 3.83
C MET A 73 -5.56 7.12 4.45
N PRO A 74 -4.53 7.73 3.87
CA PRO A 74 -3.19 7.72 4.44
C PRO A 74 -3.20 8.45 5.79
N VAL A 75 -2.44 7.94 6.76
CA VAL A 75 -2.43 8.45 8.15
C VAL A 75 -1.87 9.88 8.28
N ASN A 76 -1.03 10.32 7.32
CA ASN A 76 -0.51 11.68 7.25
C ASN A 76 -0.03 12.05 5.83
N ASP A 77 0.33 13.32 5.63
CA ASP A 77 0.78 13.86 4.34
C ASP A 77 2.13 13.30 3.87
N GLU A 78 3.01 12.91 4.79
CA GLU A 78 4.30 12.30 4.44
C GLU A 78 4.11 10.92 3.81
N VAL A 79 3.19 10.13 4.36
CA VAL A 79 2.76 8.83 3.80
C VAL A 79 2.11 9.04 2.45
N ALA A 80 1.20 10.01 2.33
CA ALA A 80 0.56 10.35 1.05
C ALA A 80 1.62 10.68 -0.03
N ALA A 81 2.63 11.49 0.31
CA ALA A 81 3.72 11.83 -0.60
C ALA A 81 4.60 10.63 -0.97
N CYS A 82 4.82 9.67 -0.06
CA CYS A 82 5.48 8.41 -0.37
C CYS A 82 4.66 7.56 -1.35
N VAL A 83 3.34 7.51 -1.19
CA VAL A 83 2.43 6.83 -2.12
C VAL A 83 2.47 7.47 -3.50
N ASP A 84 2.46 8.80 -3.61
CA ASP A 84 2.55 9.52 -4.90
C ASP A 84 3.86 9.23 -5.64
N LYS A 85 4.98 9.21 -4.91
CA LYS A 85 6.29 8.83 -5.46
C LYS A 85 6.30 7.38 -5.90
N LEU A 86 5.70 6.49 -5.11
CA LEU A 86 5.61 5.07 -5.42
C LEU A 86 4.76 4.82 -6.67
N GLU A 87 3.60 5.45 -6.78
CA GLU A 87 2.72 5.38 -7.96
C GLU A 87 3.46 5.84 -9.21
N SER A 88 4.10 7.01 -9.13
CA SER A 88 4.89 7.56 -10.23
C SER A 88 6.02 6.60 -10.65
N LEU A 89 6.64 5.92 -9.69
CA LEU A 89 7.73 4.98 -9.95
C LEU A 89 7.19 3.69 -10.55
N TYR A 90 6.04 3.25 -10.07
CA TYR A 90 5.38 2.05 -10.55
C TYR A 90 4.92 2.21 -11.99
N ALA A 91 4.37 3.36 -12.35
CA ALA A 91 4.01 3.69 -13.72
C ALA A 91 5.24 3.71 -14.66
N ALA A 92 6.37 4.25 -14.19
CA ALA A 92 7.58 4.38 -15.00
C ALA A 92 8.43 3.09 -15.08
N ARG A 93 8.45 2.29 -14.00
CA ARG A 93 9.35 1.15 -13.80
C ARG A 93 8.67 0.03 -12.99
N PRO A 94 7.59 -0.57 -13.51
CA PRO A 94 6.77 -1.52 -12.75
C PRO A 94 7.57 -2.71 -12.22
N ASP A 95 8.45 -3.28 -13.04
CA ASP A 95 9.26 -4.45 -12.65
C ASP A 95 10.23 -4.15 -11.50
N ALA A 96 10.77 -2.92 -11.44
CA ALA A 96 11.69 -2.53 -10.37
C ALA A 96 10.96 -2.51 -9.02
N VAL A 97 9.75 -1.94 -8.99
CA VAL A 97 8.93 -1.88 -7.78
C VAL A 97 8.43 -3.27 -7.36
N ARG A 98 7.98 -4.10 -8.32
CA ARG A 98 7.55 -5.48 -8.02
C ARG A 98 8.69 -6.29 -7.40
N ARG A 99 9.90 -6.20 -7.97
CA ARG A 99 11.08 -6.86 -7.39
C ARG A 99 11.41 -6.32 -6.00
N ALA A 100 11.28 -5.02 -5.78
CA ALA A 100 11.49 -4.43 -4.45
C ALA A 100 10.52 -5.01 -3.43
N ILE A 101 9.21 -5.03 -3.73
CA ILE A 101 8.18 -5.61 -2.84
C ILE A 101 8.49 -7.07 -2.49
N VAL A 102 8.81 -7.89 -3.51
CA VAL A 102 9.11 -9.31 -3.30
C VAL A 102 10.39 -9.50 -2.47
N ALA A 103 11.43 -8.70 -2.75
CA ALA A 103 12.69 -8.77 -2.03
C ALA A 103 12.54 -8.37 -0.55
N THR A 104 11.77 -7.31 -0.26
CA THR A 104 11.53 -6.83 1.11
C THR A 104 10.61 -7.76 1.90
N ALA A 105 9.62 -8.38 1.24
CA ALA A 105 8.75 -9.36 1.88
C ALA A 105 9.50 -10.64 2.28
N SER A 106 10.47 -11.07 1.47
CA SER A 106 11.25 -12.30 1.69
C SER A 106 12.36 -12.14 2.73
N SER A 107 12.87 -10.91 2.92
CA SER A 107 13.98 -10.63 3.84
C SER A 107 13.55 -10.50 5.30
N GLY A 108 12.28 -10.75 5.62
CA GLY A 108 11.78 -10.68 6.99
C GLY A 108 11.90 -9.29 7.60
N MET A 109 11.96 -8.23 6.76
CA MET A 109 11.96 -6.84 7.20
C MET A 109 10.56 -6.49 7.72
N THR A 110 10.22 -7.05 8.88
CA THR A 110 9.09 -6.67 9.70
C THR A 110 9.38 -5.30 10.26
N ALA A 111 9.12 -4.26 9.48
CA ALA A 111 8.95 -2.93 10.05
C ALA A 111 7.61 -2.94 10.80
N PHE A 112 7.66 -3.43 12.02
CA PHE A 112 6.65 -3.14 13.03
C PHE A 112 6.69 -1.63 13.26
N SER A 113 5.76 -0.91 12.64
CA SER A 113 5.09 0.28 13.21
C SER A 113 5.95 1.49 13.66
N ASP A 114 7.27 1.48 13.56
CA ASP A 114 8.13 2.57 14.05
C ASP A 114 8.43 3.65 13.00
N ALA A 115 8.15 3.40 11.71
CA ALA A 115 8.35 4.42 10.68
C ALA A 115 7.32 5.57 10.74
N PHE A 116 6.21 5.40 11.47
CA PHE A 116 5.11 6.38 11.55
C PHE A 116 4.66 6.73 12.96
N ARG A 117 5.40 6.29 13.99
CA ARG A 117 5.20 6.85 15.33
C ARG A 117 5.68 8.30 15.31
N LEU A 118 4.70 9.22 15.24
CA LEU A 118 4.88 10.64 15.49
C LEU A 118 5.83 10.81 16.68
N ARG A 119 7.05 11.29 16.40
CA ARG A 119 7.85 11.93 17.43
C ARG A 119 7.18 13.27 17.71
N LYS A 120 6.45 13.34 18.83
CA LYS A 120 5.94 14.58 19.39
C LYS A 120 7.07 15.20 20.21
N ASP A 121 7.81 16.11 19.58
CA ASP A 121 8.54 17.19 20.27
C ASP A 121 8.00 18.52 19.75
#